data_AF-A0A9X2HQC5-F1
#
_entry.id   AF-A0A9X2HQC5-F1
#
_cell.length_a   1.000
_cell.length_b   1.000
_cell.length_c   1.000
_cell.angle_alpha   90.00
_cell.angle_beta   90.00
_cell.angle_gamma   90.00
#
_symmetry.space_group_name_H-M   'P 1'
#
loop_
_entity.id
_entity.type
_entity.pdbx_description
1 polymer ?
#
loop_
_entity_poly.entity_id
_entity_poly.type
_entity_poly.pdbx_seq_one_letter_code
_entity_poly.pdbx_strand_id
1 'polypeptide(L)'
;MNEVTRAPCRYETTLDRVGLALATGGGLGSLAVLLLVIAGGQRDPLQWLTAAALGALFTTLAIAAVGAPVWLALHIAGYRRAWHAGALGAALAMILFVAGQTQGFGLFGLPGDSDTVLFRWLSALATSALLAAVAAGIAVAMWRVAYRPV
;
A
#
# COMPACT_ATOMS: atom_id res chain seq x y z
N MET A 1 -30.25 -31.84 -5.92
CA MET A 1 -29.15 -31.09 -5.29
C MET A 1 -28.72 -30.03 -6.31
N ASN A 2 -29.26 -28.82 -6.21
CA ASN A 2 -29.09 -27.79 -7.24
C ASN A 2 -27.76 -27.07 -7.03
N GLU A 3 -26.74 -27.40 -7.82
CA GLU A 3 -25.58 -26.53 -8.00
C GLU A 3 -26.07 -25.26 -8.70
N VAL A 4 -26.29 -24.21 -7.90
CA VAL A 4 -26.36 -22.85 -8.43
C VAL A 4 -24.95 -22.50 -8.91
N THR A 5 -24.63 -22.82 -10.16
CA THR A 5 -23.48 -22.26 -10.87
C THR A 5 -23.68 -20.74 -10.91
N ARG A 6 -23.17 -20.03 -9.89
CA ARG A 6 -23.05 -18.58 -9.93
C ARG A 6 -22.23 -18.25 -11.17
N ALA A 7 -22.85 -17.59 -12.14
CA ALA A 7 -22.15 -17.05 -13.29
C ALA A 7 -20.90 -16.30 -12.78
N PRO A 8 -19.71 -16.54 -13.36
CA PRO A 8 -18.52 -15.83 -12.92
C PRO A 8 -18.75 -14.33 -13.07
N CYS A 9 -18.75 -13.58 -11.96
CA CYS A 9 -18.83 -12.12 -12.00
C CYS A 9 -17.73 -11.60 -12.91
N ARG A 10 -18.12 -11.02 -14.04
CA ARG A 10 -17.18 -10.46 -15.01
C ARG A 10 -16.83 -9.05 -14.56
N TYR A 11 -15.54 -8.76 -14.50
CA TYR A 11 -15.05 -7.42 -14.16
C TYR A 11 -14.44 -6.80 -15.42
N GLU A 12 -14.90 -5.61 -15.78
CA GLU A 12 -14.33 -4.81 -16.86
C GLU A 12 -13.43 -3.68 -16.31
N THR A 13 -12.38 -3.37 -17.06
CA THR A 13 -11.43 -2.29 -16.76
C THR A 13 -11.10 -1.52 -18.05
N THR A 14 -10.85 -0.22 -17.93
CA THR A 14 -10.52 0.68 -19.04
C THR A 14 -9.33 1.55 -18.67
N LEU A 15 -8.67 2.16 -19.67
CA LEU A 15 -7.49 3.01 -19.43
C LEU A 15 -7.82 4.22 -18.55
N ASP A 16 -8.98 4.86 -18.75
CA ASP A 16 -9.45 5.97 -17.90
C ASP A 16 -9.59 5.55 -16.43
N ARG A 17 -10.06 4.32 -16.19
CA ARG A 17 -10.21 3.78 -14.83
C ARG A 17 -8.88 3.45 -14.19
N VAL A 18 -7.89 3.04 -14.97
CA VAL A 18 -6.51 2.88 -14.48
C VAL A 18 -5.96 4.24 -14.05
N GLY A 19 -6.18 5.29 -14.84
CA GLY A 19 -5.82 6.67 -14.48
C GLY A 19 -6.49 7.12 -13.18
N LEU A 20 -7.81 6.91 -13.05
CA LEU A 20 -8.56 7.22 -11.82
C LEU A 20 -8.10 6.39 -10.62
N ALA A 21 -7.75 5.12 -10.82
CA ALA A 21 -7.22 4.27 -9.76
C ALA A 21 -5.85 4.76 -9.29
N LEU A 22 -4.96 5.19 -10.20
CA LEU A 22 -3.68 5.81 -9.83
C LEU A 22 -3.89 7.11 -9.06
N ALA A 23 -4.79 7.99 -9.52
CA ALA A 23 -5.14 9.22 -8.80
C ALA A 23 -5.70 8.93 -7.41
N THR A 24 -6.53 7.88 -7.27
CA THR A 24 -7.07 7.42 -5.99
C THR A 24 -5.95 6.93 -5.07
N GLY A 25 -5.03 6.11 -5.59
CA GLY A 25 -3.88 5.61 -4.85
C GLY A 25 -2.98 6.74 -4.34
N GLY A 26 -2.61 7.67 -5.22
CA GLY A 26 -1.81 8.85 -4.88
C GLY A 26 -2.52 9.75 -3.86
N GLY A 27 -3.81 10.03 -4.05
CA GLY A 27 -4.59 10.85 -3.13
C GLY A 27 -4.73 10.24 -1.73
N LEU A 28 -5.03 8.94 -1.63
CA LEU A 28 -5.13 8.27 -0.34
C LEU A 28 -3.76 8.13 0.35
N GLY A 29 -2.69 7.88 -0.42
CA GLY A 29 -1.33 7.88 0.10
C GLY A 29 -0.89 9.25 0.63
N SER A 30 -1.20 10.31 -0.11
CA SER A 30 -1.01 11.70 0.31
C SER A 30 -1.73 12.00 1.61
N LEU A 31 -2.99 11.59 1.72
CA LEU A 31 -3.77 11.74 2.95
C LEU A 31 -3.12 11.03 4.13
N ALA A 32 -2.64 9.80 3.95
CA ALA A 32 -1.96 9.05 5.01
C ALA A 32 -0.68 9.77 5.49
N VAL A 33 0.14 10.27 4.56
CA VAL A 33 1.35 11.05 4.87
C VAL A 33 1.00 12.35 5.60
N LEU A 34 0.00 13.07 5.12
CA LEU A 34 -0.45 14.32 5.75
C LEU A 34 -0.93 14.09 7.19
N LEU A 35 -1.72 13.04 7.41
CA LEU A 35 -2.19 12.68 8.76
C LEU A 35 -1.04 12.33 9.70
N LEU A 36 -0.01 11.63 9.21
CA LEU A 36 1.20 11.34 10.00
C LEU A 36 1.97 12.61 10.35
N VAL A 37 2.12 13.55 9.40
CA VAL A 37 2.80 14.83 9.63
C VAL A 37 2.07 15.69 10.67
N ILE A 38 0.73 15.75 10.58
CA ILE A 38 -0.10 16.46 11.56
C ILE A 38 -0.01 15.78 12.93
N ALA A 39 -0.11 14.45 12.98
CA ALA A 39 0.02 13.68 14.21
C ALA A 39 1.42 13.82 14.86
N GLY A 40 2.46 14.02 14.04
CA GLY A 40 3.82 14.35 14.47
C GLY A 40 3.97 15.76 15.05
N GLY A 41 2.90 16.55 15.13
CA GLY A 41 2.89 17.88 15.74
C GLY A 41 3.24 19.02 14.80
N GLN A 42 3.39 18.77 13.49
CA GLN A 42 3.65 19.85 12.54
C GLN A 42 2.41 20.74 12.40
N ARG A 43 2.61 22.06 12.54
CA ARG A 43 1.54 23.08 12.50
C ARG A 43 1.68 24.07 11.34
N ASP A 44 2.79 24.03 10.62
CA ASP A 44 3.03 24.91 9.47
C ASP A 44 2.24 24.45 8.23
N PRO A 45 1.28 25.25 7.70
CA PRO A 45 0.49 24.89 6.52
C PRO A 45 1.32 24.67 5.25
N LEU A 46 2.45 25.38 5.10
CA LEU A 46 3.32 25.19 3.94
C LEU A 46 3.95 23.80 3.96
N GLN A 47 4.29 23.31 5.15
CA GLN A 47 4.82 21.96 5.33
C GLN A 47 3.75 20.90 5.15
N TRP A 48 2.49 21.19 5.49
CA TRP A 48 1.37 20.29 5.16
C TRP A 48 1.19 20.15 3.65
N LEU A 49 1.23 21.26 2.90
CA LEU A 49 1.12 21.23 1.45
C LEU A 49 2.30 20.45 0.82
N THR A 50 3.50 20.68 1.33
CA THR A 50 4.71 19.97 0.88
C THR A 50 4.58 18.47 1.16
N ALA A 51 4.17 18.09 2.37
CA ALA A 51 3.94 16.70 2.75
C ALA A 51 2.86 16.03 1.88
N ALA A 52 1.75 16.72 1.62
CA ALA A 52 0.69 16.23 0.75
C ALA A 52 1.20 16.02 -0.69
N ALA A 53 1.93 16.99 -1.25
CA ALA A 53 2.49 16.89 -2.59
C ALA A 53 3.48 15.73 -2.71
N LEU A 54 4.42 15.61 -1.77
CA LEU A 54 5.40 14.52 -1.74
C LEU A 54 4.73 13.17 -1.51
N GLY A 55 3.74 13.11 -0.62
CA GLY A 55 2.96 11.90 -0.36
C GLY A 55 2.22 11.42 -1.60
N ALA A 56 1.59 12.32 -2.36
CA ALA A 56 0.93 11.98 -3.62
C ALA A 56 1.94 11.48 -4.66
N LEU A 57 3.05 12.21 -4.84
CA LEU A 57 4.08 11.89 -5.81
C LEU A 57 4.72 10.52 -5.54
N PHE A 58 5.28 10.33 -4.34
CA PHE A 58 6.00 9.10 -4.01
C PHE A 58 5.07 7.90 -3.92
N THR A 59 3.83 8.06 -3.45
CA THR A 59 2.88 6.95 -3.45
C THR A 59 2.53 6.53 -4.87
N THR A 60 2.26 7.48 -5.76
CA THR A 60 1.95 7.19 -7.18
C THR A 60 3.13 6.50 -7.86
N LEU A 61 4.36 6.99 -7.63
CA LEU A 61 5.58 6.38 -8.16
C LEU A 61 5.79 4.96 -7.63
N ALA A 62 5.61 4.73 -6.32
CA ALA A 62 5.74 3.40 -5.73
C ALA A 62 4.70 2.42 -6.29
N ILE A 63 3.46 2.87 -6.46
CA ILE A 63 2.40 2.08 -7.09
C ILE A 63 2.78 1.75 -8.53
N ALA A 64 3.20 2.73 -9.32
CA ALA A 64 3.53 2.53 -10.74
C ALA A 64 4.77 1.63 -10.93
N ALA A 65 5.81 1.83 -10.12
CA ALA A 65 7.08 1.13 -10.27
C ALA A 65 7.09 -0.28 -9.65
N VAL A 66 6.36 -0.48 -8.55
CA VAL A 66 6.39 -1.74 -7.78
C VAL A 66 5.03 -2.41 -7.78
N GLY A 67 3.98 -1.69 -7.39
CA GLY A 67 2.64 -2.26 -7.25
C GLY A 67 2.06 -2.79 -8.56
N ALA A 68 2.14 -1.99 -9.63
CA ALA A 68 1.53 -2.30 -10.92
C ALA A 68 2.16 -3.50 -11.62
N PRO A 69 3.50 -3.66 -11.71
CA PRO A 69 4.11 -4.86 -12.27
C PRO A 69 3.74 -6.14 -11.52
N VAL A 70 3.74 -6.11 -10.18
CA VAL A 70 3.38 -7.29 -9.38
C VAL A 70 1.89 -7.60 -9.50
N TRP A 71 1.04 -6.58 -9.52
CA TRP A 71 -0.39 -6.76 -9.78
C TRP A 71 -0.65 -7.33 -11.17
N LEU A 72 0.08 -6.89 -12.20
CA LEU A 72 -0.03 -7.43 -13.56
C LEU A 72 0.30 -8.93 -13.58
N ALA A 73 1.36 -9.36 -12.89
CA ALA A 73 1.69 -10.79 -12.78
C ALA A 73 0.56 -11.59 -12.13
N LEU A 74 -0.01 -11.11 -11.01
CA LEU A 74 -1.18 -11.72 -10.38
C LEU A 74 -2.40 -11.74 -11.31
N HIS A 75 -2.59 -10.67 -12.09
CA HIS A 75 -3.70 -10.53 -13.02
C HIS A 75 -3.63 -11.55 -14.17
N ILE A 76 -2.42 -11.81 -14.68
CA ILE A 76 -2.14 -12.84 -15.70
C ILE A 76 -2.38 -14.24 -15.11
N ALA A 77 -2.02 -14.47 -13.85
CA ALA A 77 -2.28 -15.73 -13.14
C ALA A 77 -3.75 -15.94 -12.71
N GLY A 78 -4.65 -15.00 -12.99
CA GLY A 78 -6.08 -15.10 -12.68
C GLY A 78 -6.49 -14.58 -11.30
N TYR A 79 -5.55 -14.07 -10.50
CA TYR A 79 -5.82 -13.50 -9.18
C TYR A 79 -6.31 -12.05 -9.28
N ARG A 80 -7.61 -11.87 -9.53
CA ARG A 80 -8.21 -10.56 -9.87
C ARG A 80 -9.19 -9.99 -8.85
N ARG A 81 -9.45 -10.69 -7.74
CA ARG A 81 -10.41 -10.24 -6.70
C ARG A 81 -9.83 -9.15 -5.79
N ALA A 82 -10.70 -8.35 -5.19
CA ALA A 82 -10.35 -7.27 -4.26
C ALA A 82 -9.41 -7.69 -3.12
N TRP A 83 -9.62 -8.89 -2.56
CA TRP A 83 -8.78 -9.38 -1.47
C TRP A 83 -7.33 -9.65 -1.93
N HIS A 84 -7.10 -10.06 -3.19
CA HIS A 84 -5.74 -10.20 -3.71
C HIS A 84 -5.06 -8.83 -3.82
N ALA A 85 -5.81 -7.79 -4.22
CA ALA A 85 -5.27 -6.43 -4.28
C ALA A 85 -4.90 -5.95 -2.88
N GLY A 86 -5.78 -6.14 -1.90
CA GLY A 86 -5.51 -5.82 -0.49
C GLY A 86 -4.32 -6.59 0.08
N ALA A 87 -4.25 -7.90 -0.17
CA ALA A 87 -3.16 -8.75 0.28
C ALA A 87 -1.82 -8.35 -0.36
N LEU A 88 -1.83 -8.03 -1.66
CA LEU A 88 -0.64 -7.52 -2.36
C LEU A 88 -0.17 -6.20 -1.74
N GLY A 89 -1.09 -5.25 -1.56
CA GLY A 89 -0.78 -3.95 -0.94
C GLY A 89 -0.20 -4.12 0.47
N ALA A 90 -0.80 -4.98 1.29
CA ALA A 90 -0.30 -5.31 2.62
C ALA A 90 1.10 -5.93 2.57
N ALA A 91 1.31 -6.93 1.71
CA ALA A 91 2.58 -7.64 1.61
C ALA A 91 3.71 -6.72 1.15
N LEU A 92 3.49 -5.94 0.08
CA LEU A 92 4.48 -4.98 -0.42
C LEU A 92 4.84 -3.95 0.65
N ALA A 93 3.85 -3.36 1.31
CA ALA A 93 4.10 -2.40 2.38
C ALA A 93 4.84 -3.05 3.55
N MET A 94 4.42 -4.23 4.02
CA MET A 94 5.10 -4.93 5.11
C MET A 94 6.56 -5.19 4.78
N ILE A 95 6.86 -5.74 3.60
CA ILE A 95 8.23 -6.03 3.17
C ILE A 95 9.06 -4.74 3.14
N LEU A 96 8.55 -3.68 2.50
CA LEU A 96 9.29 -2.44 2.33
C LEU A 96 9.50 -1.69 3.66
N PHE A 97 8.48 -1.60 4.51
CA PHE A 97 8.59 -0.90 5.79
C PHE A 97 9.43 -1.68 6.80
N VAL A 98 9.30 -3.01 6.89
CA VAL A 98 10.15 -3.83 7.77
C VAL A 98 11.60 -3.75 7.29
N ALA A 99 11.86 -3.92 5.98
CA ALA A 99 13.22 -3.78 5.44
C ALA A 99 13.77 -2.37 5.67
N GLY A 100 12.96 -1.33 5.47
CA GLY A 100 13.34 0.05 5.73
C GLY A 100 13.69 0.29 7.21
N GLN A 101 12.87 -0.17 8.14
CA GLN A 101 13.09 0.00 9.58
C GLN A 101 14.24 -0.83 10.13
N THR A 102 14.51 -2.01 9.56
CA THR A 102 15.53 -2.93 10.08
C THR A 102 16.89 -2.80 9.39
N GLN A 103 16.93 -2.37 8.13
CA GLN A 103 18.15 -2.28 7.31
C GLN A 103 18.43 -0.87 6.79
N GLY A 104 17.39 -0.04 6.56
CA GLY A 104 17.51 1.27 5.91
C GLY A 104 17.71 2.44 6.87
N PHE A 105 16.96 2.49 7.98
CA PHE A 105 17.00 3.58 8.97
C PHE A 105 18.06 3.37 10.09
N GLY A 106 18.88 2.32 9.98
CA GLY A 106 20.00 2.02 10.87
C GLY A 106 21.22 1.62 10.06
N LEU A 107 21.93 2.61 9.52
CA LEU A 107 22.92 2.47 8.44
C LEU A 107 24.06 1.47 8.69
N PHE A 108 24.36 1.05 9.92
CA PHE A 108 25.24 -0.09 10.20
C PHE A 108 24.78 -0.74 11.51
N GLY A 109 24.67 -2.06 11.54
CA GLY A 109 24.21 -2.80 12.72
C GLY A 109 25.04 -2.47 13.95
N LEU A 110 24.44 -1.79 14.92
CA LEU A 110 25.01 -1.68 16.26
C LEU A 110 24.95 -3.08 16.89
N PRO A 111 26.06 -3.59 17.47
CA PRO A 111 26.04 -4.85 18.19
C PRO A 111 25.03 -4.74 19.33
N GLY A 112 24.16 -5.74 19.43
CA GLY A 112 23.14 -5.80 20.47
C GLY A 112 22.84 -7.26 20.80
N ASP A 113 22.56 -7.52 22.06
CA ASP A 113 22.21 -8.85 22.54
C ASP A 113 20.90 -9.34 21.91
N SER A 114 20.66 -10.66 21.96
CA SER A 114 19.53 -11.34 21.33
C SER A 114 18.17 -10.68 21.62
N ASP A 115 17.96 -10.20 22.85
CA ASP A 115 16.72 -9.56 23.27
C ASP A 115 16.50 -8.20 22.59
N THR A 116 17.58 -7.45 22.37
CA THR A 116 17.52 -6.15 21.68
C THR A 116 17.23 -6.34 20.19
N VAL A 117 17.83 -7.37 19.59
CA VAL A 117 17.54 -7.74 18.19
C VAL A 117 16.08 -8.18 18.06
N LEU A 118 15.58 -9.02 18.96
CA LEU A 118 14.18 -9.48 18.95
C LEU A 118 13.21 -8.31 19.10
N PHE A 119 13.43 -7.43 20.08
CA PHE A 119 12.59 -6.25 20.30
C PHE A 119 12.55 -5.34 19.06
N ARG A 120 13.69 -5.11 18.42
CA ARG A 120 13.76 -4.31 17.18
C ARG A 120 12.90 -4.91 16.07
N TRP A 121 12.99 -6.22 15.84
CA TRP A 121 12.16 -6.90 14.84
C TRP A 121 10.67 -6.85 15.19
N LEU A 122 10.31 -7.08 16.46
CA LEU A 122 8.91 -7.01 16.90
C LEU A 122 8.33 -5.60 16.76
N SER A 123 9.07 -4.56 17.15
CA SER A 123 8.65 -3.17 17.01
C SER A 123 8.50 -2.78 15.53
N ALA A 124 9.43 -3.22 14.68
CA ALA A 124 9.37 -2.98 13.26
C ALA A 124 8.15 -3.67 12.62
N LEU A 125 7.90 -4.94 12.97
CA LEU A 125 6.72 -5.68 12.51
C LEU A 125 5.42 -5.00 12.97
N ALA A 126 5.34 -4.58 14.23
CA ALA A 126 4.14 -3.97 14.78
C ALA A 126 3.80 -2.63 14.10
N THR A 127 4.80 -1.75 13.92
CA THR A 127 4.59 -0.47 13.24
C THR A 127 4.35 -0.63 11.74
N SER A 128 5.06 -1.56 11.10
CA SER A 128 4.85 -1.89 9.68
C SER A 128 3.49 -2.53 9.42
N ALA A 129 2.92 -3.28 10.37
CA ALA A 129 1.58 -3.84 10.26
C ALA A 129 0.49 -2.77 10.13
N LEU A 130 0.64 -1.65 10.85
CA LEU A 130 -0.28 -0.52 10.74
C LEU A 130 -0.23 0.09 9.33
N LEU A 131 0.96 0.33 8.80
CA LEU A 131 1.14 0.86 7.44
C LEU A 131 0.71 -0.13 6.37
N ALA A 132 0.91 -1.43 6.60
CA ALA A 132 0.42 -2.49 5.72
C ALA A 132 -1.11 -2.53 5.66
N ALA A 133 -1.81 -2.31 6.77
CA ALA A 133 -3.26 -2.20 6.79
C ALA A 133 -3.76 -0.99 5.98
N VAL A 134 -3.08 0.16 6.11
CA VAL A 134 -3.37 1.35 5.29
C VAL A 134 -3.15 1.05 3.80
N ALA A 135 -2.02 0.45 3.45
CA ALA A 135 -1.71 0.09 2.06
C ALA A 135 -2.72 -0.92 1.48
N ALA A 136 -3.18 -1.88 2.28
CA ALA A 136 -4.24 -2.80 1.89
C ALA A 136 -5.54 -2.05 1.57
N GLY A 137 -5.93 -1.10 2.42
CA GLY A 137 -7.09 -0.25 2.21
C GLY A 137 -7.00 0.56 0.92
N ILE A 138 -5.83 1.16 0.65
CA ILE A 138 -5.55 1.89 -0.59
C ILE A 138 -5.69 0.96 -1.81
N ALA A 139 -5.07 -0.21 -1.77
CA ALA A 139 -5.11 -1.17 -2.89
C ALA A 139 -6.54 -1.67 -3.17
N VAL A 140 -7.34 -1.90 -2.12
CA VAL A 140 -8.77 -2.25 -2.27
C VAL A 140 -9.56 -1.09 -2.85
N ALA A 141 -9.32 0.14 -2.41
CA ALA A 141 -9.99 1.33 -2.96
C ALA A 141 -9.66 1.52 -4.44
N MET A 142 -8.39 1.38 -4.81
CA MET A 142 -7.95 1.38 -6.21
C MET A 142 -8.64 0.30 -7.02
N TRP A 143 -8.72 -0.92 -6.48
CA TRP A 143 -9.42 -2.03 -7.14
C TRP A 143 -10.90 -1.71 -7.38
N ARG A 144 -11.59 -1.12 -6.40
CA ARG A 144 -13.01 -0.72 -6.51
C ARG A 144 -13.24 0.32 -7.62
N VAL A 145 -12.28 1.21 -7.83
CA VAL A 145 -12.33 2.22 -8.90
C VAL A 145 -12.01 1.58 -10.27
N ALA A 146 -10.99 0.73 -10.31
CA ALA A 146 -10.49 0.10 -11.52
C ALA A 146 -11.46 -0.93 -12.13
N TYR A 147 -12.16 -1.70 -11.28
CA TYR A 147 -12.99 -2.83 -11.69
C TYR A 147 -14.46 -2.58 -11.39
N ARG A 148 -15.31 -2.60 -12.43
CA ARG A 148 -16.77 -2.66 -12.23
C ARG A 148 -17.32 -4.05 -12.54
N PRO A 149 -18.31 -4.52 -11.76
CA PRO A 149 -19.08 -5.69 -12.14
C PRO A 149 -19.89 -5.38 -13.40
N VAL A 150 -19.94 -6.35 -14.31
CA VAL A 150 -20.75 -6.37 -15.52
C VAL A 150 -21.73 -7.52 -15.44
#